data_AF-A0A7S3X845-F1
#
_entry.id   AF-A0A7S3X845-F1
#
_cell.length_a   1.000
_cell.length_b   1.000
_cell.length_c   1.000
_cell.angle_alpha   90.00
_cell.angle_beta   90.00
_cell.angle_gamma   90.00
#
_symmetry.space_group_name_H-M   'P 1'
#
loop_
_entity.id
_entity.type
_entity.pdbx_description
1 polymer ?
#
loop_
_entity_poly.entity_id
_entity_poly.type
_entity_poly.pdbx_seq_one_letter_code
_entity_poly.pdbx_strand_id
1 'polypeptide(L)'
;VDAGHEPIVYEARDVLGGKVSAWQDEDGDWIETGLHIFFGAYPNMMNLFAELNIEDRLQWKRHQMIFAMQELPGEFTTFDFLEGVPAPLNFALAILLNQQMLTMPEKLQTAPPLLPMLVEGQKFIDQQDDMSVLEFMEKYGMPDRINEEVFVAMAKALDFIDPDKLSMTVVLTAMNRFLNETDGLQMAFLDGNQPDRLCAPMKEHIEQRGGKVLLNSPMDKFVLNEDRTIKHILMRDGSIVEADEYISAVPCDIMKRIMPKEWANDPFFRQIDELEGIPVINIHMWFDRKLLNVDHLCFSRSPLLSVYADMSTTCKEYKDDDRSMLSLVFAPCSPLAG
;
A
#
# COMPACT_ATOMS: atom_id res chain seq x y z
N VAL A 1 -15.31 -6.85 19.94
CA VAL A 1 -14.59 -6.25 21.08
C VAL A 1 -15.19 -4.91 21.47
N ASP A 2 -14.93 -3.79 20.77
CA ASP A 2 -15.48 -2.49 21.19
C ASP A 2 -17.01 -2.39 21.06
N ALA A 3 -17.58 -3.12 20.08
CA ALA A 3 -19.02 -3.31 19.93
C ALA A 3 -19.64 -4.37 20.88
N GLY A 4 -18.87 -4.93 21.82
CA GLY A 4 -19.37 -5.91 22.81
C GLY A 4 -19.40 -7.37 22.35
N HIS A 5 -18.91 -7.69 21.15
CA HIS A 5 -18.75 -9.07 20.65
C HIS A 5 -17.43 -9.72 21.10
N GLU A 6 -17.37 -11.06 21.11
CA GLU A 6 -16.18 -11.89 21.37
C GLU A 6 -15.59 -12.44 20.06
N PRO A 7 -14.72 -11.71 19.35
CA PRO A 7 -14.11 -12.22 18.12
C PRO A 7 -13.00 -13.23 18.46
N ILE A 8 -12.92 -14.27 17.65
CA ILE A 8 -11.79 -15.20 17.63
C ILE A 8 -11.16 -15.14 16.24
N VAL A 9 -9.93 -14.62 16.18
CA VAL A 9 -9.14 -14.49 14.97
C VAL A 9 -8.22 -15.70 14.85
N TYR A 10 -8.26 -16.36 13.69
CA TYR A 10 -7.38 -17.49 13.35
C TYR A 10 -6.41 -17.06 12.25
N GLU A 11 -5.12 -16.99 12.56
CA GLU A 11 -4.03 -16.72 11.62
C GLU A 11 -3.35 -18.05 11.26
N ALA A 12 -3.16 -18.27 9.97
CA ALA A 12 -2.61 -19.52 9.46
C ALA A 12 -1.13 -19.71 9.81
N ARG A 13 -0.36 -18.61 9.84
CA ARG A 13 1.08 -18.61 10.08
C ARG A 13 1.41 -18.37 11.56
N ASP A 14 2.70 -18.45 11.88
CA ASP A 14 3.28 -18.10 13.17
C ASP A 14 3.57 -16.59 13.32
N VAL A 15 3.13 -15.76 12.38
CA VAL A 15 3.38 -14.31 12.33
C VAL A 15 2.11 -13.54 11.98
N LEU A 16 1.91 -12.38 12.61
CA LEU A 16 0.79 -11.47 12.32
C LEU A 16 1.08 -10.55 11.13
N GLY A 17 0.02 -9.95 10.58
CA GLY A 17 0.10 -8.83 9.63
C GLY A 17 -0.11 -9.20 8.16
N GLY A 18 -0.09 -10.49 7.79
CA GLY A 18 -0.36 -10.87 6.40
C GLY A 18 0.67 -10.28 5.44
N LYS A 19 0.26 -9.32 4.60
CA LYS A 19 1.15 -8.60 3.66
C LYS A 19 2.10 -7.61 4.33
N VAL A 20 1.88 -7.28 5.61
CA VAL A 20 2.80 -6.45 6.43
C VAL A 20 3.66 -7.28 7.38
N SER A 21 3.71 -8.61 7.26
CA SER A 21 4.55 -9.42 8.16
C SER A 21 6.04 -9.13 7.99
N ALA A 22 6.80 -9.35 9.06
CA ALA A 22 8.25 -9.28 9.09
C ALA A 22 8.82 -10.46 9.90
N TRP A 23 10.06 -10.87 9.59
CA TRP A 23 10.77 -11.94 10.27
C TRP A 23 12.16 -11.48 10.68
N GLN A 24 12.61 -11.91 11.84
CA GLN A 24 13.97 -11.68 12.30
C GLN A 24 14.85 -12.87 11.89
N ASP A 25 16.02 -12.60 11.32
CA ASP A 25 17.00 -13.62 10.97
C ASP A 25 17.93 -14.01 12.16
N GLU A 26 18.92 -14.87 11.90
CA GLU A 26 19.85 -15.35 12.92
C GLU A 26 20.81 -14.25 13.44
N ASP A 27 21.04 -13.20 12.65
CA ASP A 27 21.89 -12.07 13.00
C ASP A 27 21.11 -10.98 13.78
N GLY A 28 19.79 -11.12 13.86
CA GLY A 28 18.90 -10.20 14.56
C GLY A 28 18.33 -9.10 13.67
N ASP A 29 18.57 -9.16 12.36
CA ASP A 29 18.07 -8.22 11.37
C ASP A 29 16.63 -8.57 10.94
N TRP A 30 15.81 -7.55 10.71
CA TRP A 30 14.42 -7.73 10.28
C TRP A 30 14.28 -7.67 8.77
N ILE A 31 13.54 -8.64 8.21
CA ILE A 31 13.18 -8.73 6.79
C ILE A 31 11.67 -8.60 6.67
N GLU A 32 11.19 -7.63 5.90
CA GLU A 32 9.76 -7.33 5.74
C GLU A 32 9.18 -7.97 4.46
N THR A 33 7.88 -8.22 4.46
CA THR A 33 7.16 -8.69 3.26
C THR A 33 7.12 -7.62 2.16
N GLY A 34 7.13 -6.34 2.54
CA GLY A 34 6.96 -5.19 1.65
C GLY A 34 7.45 -3.91 2.31
N LEU A 35 7.68 -2.87 1.51
CA LEU A 35 8.06 -1.54 1.98
C LEU A 35 6.79 -0.72 2.13
N HIS A 36 6.40 -0.43 3.37
CA HIS A 36 5.10 0.16 3.68
C HIS A 36 5.21 1.63 4.05
N ILE A 37 4.33 2.45 3.48
CA ILE A 37 4.24 3.89 3.75
C ILE A 37 2.84 4.23 4.24
N PHE A 38 2.79 5.02 5.30
CA PHE A 38 1.57 5.62 5.81
C PHE A 38 1.43 7.03 5.23
N PHE A 39 0.25 7.37 4.75
CA PHE A 39 -0.06 8.70 4.22
C PHE A 39 -0.98 9.47 5.18
N GLY A 40 -0.86 10.79 5.22
CA GLY A 40 -1.80 11.66 5.95
C GLY A 40 -3.26 11.36 5.61
N ALA A 41 -3.54 11.11 4.33
CA ALA A 41 -4.88 10.81 3.83
C ALA A 41 -5.40 9.39 4.15
N TYR A 42 -4.88 8.73 5.21
CA TYR A 42 -5.35 7.44 5.70
C TYR A 42 -6.15 7.59 7.01
N PRO A 43 -7.36 8.18 6.98
CA PRO A 43 -8.08 8.58 8.19
C PRO A 43 -8.38 7.39 9.11
N ASN A 44 -8.72 6.22 8.56
CA ASN A 44 -8.97 5.02 9.36
C ASN A 44 -7.71 4.50 10.05
N MET A 45 -6.54 4.63 9.41
CA MET A 45 -5.27 4.27 10.07
C MET A 45 -4.93 5.30 11.15
N MET A 46 -5.13 6.60 10.90
CA MET A 46 -4.89 7.63 11.92
C MET A 46 -5.78 7.41 13.14
N ASN A 47 -7.06 7.11 12.94
CA ASN A 47 -7.98 6.75 14.02
C ASN A 47 -7.51 5.49 14.78
N LEU A 48 -7.10 4.43 14.06
CA LEU A 48 -6.59 3.21 14.69
C LEU A 48 -5.35 3.47 15.55
N PHE A 49 -4.40 4.27 15.05
CA PHE A 49 -3.20 4.63 15.81
C PHE A 49 -3.53 5.46 17.06
N ALA A 50 -4.50 6.39 16.96
CA ALA A 50 -4.98 7.17 18.09
C ALA A 50 -5.73 6.31 19.13
N GLU A 51 -6.62 5.43 18.68
CA GLU A 51 -7.39 4.50 19.54
C GLU A 51 -6.49 3.54 20.31
N LEU A 52 -5.39 3.09 19.70
CA LEU A 52 -4.38 2.25 20.33
C LEU A 52 -3.31 3.05 21.08
N ASN A 53 -3.34 4.38 21.02
CA ASN A 53 -2.38 5.29 21.63
C ASN A 53 -0.92 4.96 21.22
N ILE A 54 -0.70 4.87 19.91
CA ILE A 54 0.59 4.55 19.27
C ILE A 54 0.96 5.54 18.15
N GLU A 55 0.35 6.72 18.11
CA GLU A 55 0.61 7.75 17.09
C GLU A 55 2.09 8.16 17.01
N ASP A 56 2.83 8.08 18.13
CA ASP A 56 4.26 8.37 18.21
C ASP A 56 5.15 7.37 17.44
N ARG A 57 4.58 6.22 17.02
CA ARG A 57 5.26 5.22 16.20
C ARG A 57 5.34 5.60 14.72
N LEU A 58 4.61 6.64 14.28
CA LEU A 58 4.67 7.16 12.92
C LEU A 58 5.80 8.20 12.77
N GLN A 59 6.83 7.86 12.02
CA GLN A 59 7.95 8.74 11.69
C GLN A 59 7.65 9.56 10.44
N TRP A 60 6.88 10.63 10.62
CA TRP A 60 6.55 11.59 9.57
C TRP A 60 7.82 12.21 8.97
N LYS A 61 7.91 12.16 7.64
CA LYS A 61 9.00 12.77 6.87
C LYS A 61 8.61 14.15 6.39
N ARG A 62 9.60 14.90 5.89
CA ARG A 62 9.36 16.21 5.28
C ARG A 62 8.31 16.07 4.18
N HIS A 63 7.40 17.03 4.06
CA HIS A 63 6.36 16.97 3.04
C HIS A 63 6.95 17.25 1.65
N GLN A 64 7.43 16.19 1.00
CA GLN A 64 8.03 16.21 -0.33
C GLN A 64 7.89 14.86 -1.02
N MET A 65 8.03 14.84 -2.34
CA MET A 65 8.24 13.61 -3.11
C MET A 65 9.62 13.67 -3.76
N ILE A 66 10.40 12.59 -3.66
CA ILE A 66 11.78 12.52 -4.17
C ILE A 66 11.85 11.49 -5.30
N PHE A 67 12.26 11.94 -6.49
CA PHE A 67 12.42 11.10 -7.68
C PHE A 67 13.89 11.04 -8.07
N ALA A 68 14.39 9.84 -8.37
CA ALA A 68 15.72 9.69 -8.96
C ALA A 68 15.69 10.16 -10.43
N MET A 69 16.77 10.81 -10.88
CA MET A 69 16.91 11.25 -12.27
C MET A 69 17.58 10.15 -13.11
N GLN A 70 16.88 9.66 -14.14
CA GLN A 70 17.44 8.62 -15.02
C GLN A 70 18.60 9.15 -15.87
N GLU A 71 18.48 10.39 -16.33
CA GLU A 71 19.42 11.05 -17.24
C GLU A 71 20.66 11.58 -16.52
N LEU A 72 20.57 11.76 -15.19
CA LEU A 72 21.62 12.29 -14.33
C LEU A 72 21.86 11.33 -13.15
N PRO A 73 22.63 10.24 -13.36
CA PRO A 73 22.83 9.21 -12.34
C PRO A 73 23.38 9.78 -11.03
N GLY A 74 22.69 9.50 -9.92
CA GLY A 74 23.04 10.00 -8.58
C GLY A 74 22.39 11.33 -8.21
N GLU A 75 21.69 11.98 -9.14
CA GLU A 75 20.89 13.17 -8.86
C GLU A 75 19.42 12.82 -8.56
N PHE A 76 18.81 13.68 -7.75
CA PHE A 76 17.41 13.59 -7.37
C PHE A 76 16.70 14.90 -7.66
N THR A 77 15.42 14.79 -7.99
CA THR A 77 14.51 15.93 -8.09
C THR A 77 13.40 15.81 -7.07
N THR A 78 12.87 16.95 -6.62
CA THR A 78 11.85 17.01 -5.58
C THR A 78 10.62 17.80 -6.01
N PHE A 79 9.48 17.34 -5.52
CA PHE A 79 8.27 18.16 -5.41
C PHE A 79 8.11 18.53 -3.95
N ASP A 80 8.49 19.76 -3.59
CA ASP A 80 8.41 20.28 -2.22
C ASP A 80 7.03 20.90 -1.95
N PHE A 81 6.35 20.45 -0.90
CA PHE A 81 5.08 21.00 -0.45
C PHE A 81 5.34 22.03 0.66
N LEU A 82 5.16 23.31 0.32
CA LEU A 82 5.50 24.40 1.22
C LEU A 82 4.56 24.48 2.42
N GLU A 83 5.13 24.65 3.61
CA GLU A 83 4.39 24.85 4.85
C GLU A 83 3.48 26.10 4.74
N GLY A 84 2.25 25.97 5.22
CA GLY A 84 1.25 27.05 5.20
C GLY A 84 0.50 27.22 3.88
N VAL A 85 0.86 26.49 2.81
CA VAL A 85 0.07 26.45 1.57
C VAL A 85 -0.96 25.31 1.67
N PRO A 86 -2.28 25.58 1.58
CA PRO A 86 -3.29 24.54 1.72
C PRO A 86 -3.44 23.70 0.44
N ALA A 87 -4.01 22.50 0.56
CA ALA A 87 -4.47 21.75 -0.60
C ALA A 87 -5.65 22.45 -1.32
N PRO A 88 -5.76 22.37 -2.65
CA PRO A 88 -4.83 21.75 -3.61
C PRO A 88 -3.69 22.69 -4.09
N LEU A 89 -3.56 23.90 -3.52
CA LEU A 89 -2.60 24.91 -3.97
C LEU A 89 -1.14 24.49 -3.74
N ASN A 90 -0.87 23.75 -2.66
CA ASN A 90 0.45 23.19 -2.36
C ASN A 90 0.94 22.26 -3.48
N PHE A 91 0.07 21.39 -3.99
CA PHE A 91 0.37 20.45 -5.06
C PHE A 91 0.59 21.16 -6.38
N ALA A 92 -0.30 22.11 -6.73
CA ALA A 92 -0.14 22.93 -7.92
C ALA A 92 1.19 23.71 -7.88
N LEU A 93 1.53 24.29 -6.73
CA LEU A 93 2.79 25.01 -6.54
C LEU A 93 4.00 24.09 -6.66
N ALA A 94 3.97 22.90 -6.04
CA ALA A 94 5.06 21.92 -6.14
C ALA A 94 5.33 21.53 -7.60
N ILE A 95 4.28 21.25 -8.39
CA ILE A 95 4.40 20.97 -9.83
C ILE A 95 5.00 22.17 -10.58
N LEU A 96 4.52 23.39 -10.31
CA LEU A 96 5.02 24.59 -10.97
C LEU A 96 6.50 24.85 -10.66
N LEU A 97 6.92 24.63 -9.41
CA LEU A 97 8.29 24.88 -8.96
C LEU A 97 9.31 23.87 -9.50
N ASN A 98 8.95 22.59 -9.65
CA ASN A 98 9.86 21.59 -10.20
C ASN A 98 10.23 21.91 -11.66
N GLN A 99 11.51 22.07 -12.00
CA GLN A 99 11.93 22.41 -13.38
C GLN A 99 12.60 21.23 -14.12
N GLN A 100 12.71 20.06 -13.50
CA GLN A 100 13.54 18.97 -14.01
C GLN A 100 12.74 17.87 -14.72
N MET A 101 11.50 17.59 -14.28
CA MET A 101 10.70 16.49 -14.85
C MET A 101 9.85 16.92 -16.05
N LEU A 102 9.12 18.03 -15.93
CA LEU A 102 8.20 18.51 -16.96
C LEU A 102 8.49 19.95 -17.37
N THR A 103 8.38 20.22 -18.67
CA THR A 103 8.41 21.59 -19.22
C THR A 103 7.11 22.32 -18.91
N MET A 104 7.15 23.66 -18.98
CA MET A 104 5.95 24.47 -18.71
C MET A 104 4.76 24.17 -19.65
N PRO A 105 4.95 23.95 -20.97
CA PRO A 105 3.87 23.52 -21.86
C PRO A 105 3.25 22.18 -21.44
N GLU A 106 4.07 21.19 -21.07
CA GLU A 106 3.60 19.87 -20.64
C GLU A 106 2.77 19.96 -19.35
N LYS A 107 3.18 20.80 -18.40
CA LYS A 107 2.40 21.07 -17.17
C LYS A 107 1.02 21.66 -17.49
N LEU A 108 0.96 22.62 -18.41
CA LEU A 108 -0.31 23.24 -18.81
C LEU A 108 -1.21 22.28 -19.58
N GLN A 109 -0.63 21.37 -20.37
CA GLN A 109 -1.37 20.33 -21.09
C GLN A 109 -1.91 19.24 -20.15
N THR A 110 -1.20 18.95 -19.06
CA THR A 110 -1.57 17.94 -18.05
C THR A 110 -2.74 18.36 -17.16
N ALA A 111 -2.91 19.66 -16.90
CA ALA A 111 -3.89 20.13 -15.92
C ALA A 111 -5.37 19.94 -16.33
N PRO A 112 -5.81 20.28 -17.56
CA PRO A 112 -7.22 20.18 -17.95
C PRO A 112 -7.85 18.78 -17.79
N PRO A 113 -7.15 17.67 -18.16
CA PRO A 113 -7.65 16.31 -17.94
C PRO A 113 -7.99 15.96 -16.48
N LEU A 114 -7.34 16.64 -15.51
CA LEU A 114 -7.53 16.40 -14.08
C LEU A 114 -8.59 17.32 -13.44
N LEU A 115 -9.02 18.38 -14.14
CA LEU A 115 -10.04 19.31 -13.62
C LEU A 115 -11.40 18.64 -13.33
N PRO A 116 -11.92 17.71 -14.17
CA PRO A 116 -13.18 17.04 -13.87
C PRO A 116 -13.15 16.27 -12.55
N MET A 117 -12.03 15.65 -12.20
CA MET A 117 -11.86 15.00 -10.89
C MET A 117 -12.02 16.00 -9.73
N LEU A 118 -11.46 17.20 -9.84
CA LEU A 118 -11.56 18.24 -8.81
C LEU A 118 -12.97 18.85 -8.69
N VAL A 119 -13.76 18.83 -9.77
CA VAL A 119 -15.09 19.45 -9.81
C VAL A 119 -16.20 18.44 -9.52
N GLU A 120 -16.14 17.25 -10.12
CA GLU A 120 -17.17 16.21 -10.03
C GLU A 120 -16.87 15.15 -8.97
N GLY A 121 -15.62 15.06 -8.50
CA GLY A 121 -15.20 14.13 -7.46
C GLY A 121 -15.39 12.67 -7.86
N GLN A 122 -15.84 11.85 -6.90
CA GLN A 122 -15.93 10.39 -7.03
C GLN A 122 -16.71 9.93 -8.27
N LYS A 123 -17.77 10.65 -8.65
CA LYS A 123 -18.60 10.29 -9.81
C LYS A 123 -17.79 10.27 -11.12
N PHE A 124 -16.85 11.21 -11.29
CA PHE A 124 -15.96 11.21 -12.46
C PHE A 124 -14.93 10.10 -12.34
N ILE A 125 -14.36 9.91 -11.15
CA ILE A 125 -13.35 8.88 -10.88
C ILE A 125 -13.89 7.49 -11.24
N ASP A 126 -15.08 7.13 -10.76
CA ASP A 126 -15.72 5.83 -11.01
C ASP A 126 -15.97 5.55 -12.51
N GLN A 127 -16.15 6.60 -13.33
CA GLN A 127 -16.36 6.46 -14.77
C GLN A 127 -15.07 6.15 -15.55
N GLN A 128 -13.90 6.20 -14.90
CA GLN A 128 -12.62 5.96 -15.56
C GLN A 128 -12.10 4.53 -15.34
N ASP A 129 -12.90 3.65 -14.74
CA ASP A 129 -12.44 2.31 -14.34
C ASP A 129 -12.17 1.37 -15.52
N ASP A 130 -12.89 1.58 -16.62
CA ASP A 130 -12.73 0.80 -17.86
C ASP A 130 -11.53 1.25 -18.72
N MET A 131 -10.75 2.24 -18.27
CA MET A 131 -9.58 2.74 -18.99
C MET A 131 -8.33 2.55 -18.16
N SER A 132 -7.29 2.03 -18.80
CA SER A 132 -5.94 2.10 -18.28
C SER A 132 -5.47 3.56 -18.13
N VAL A 133 -4.39 3.79 -17.37
CA VAL A 133 -3.76 5.10 -17.26
C VAL A 133 -3.32 5.61 -18.62
N LEU A 134 -2.74 4.75 -19.48
CA LEU A 134 -2.34 5.16 -20.83
C LEU A 134 -3.53 5.52 -21.72
N GLU A 135 -4.59 4.71 -21.73
CA GLU A 135 -5.78 5.00 -22.53
C GLU A 135 -6.44 6.32 -22.10
N PHE A 136 -6.46 6.60 -20.80
CA PHE A 136 -6.91 7.90 -20.29
C PHE A 136 -6.02 9.04 -20.80
N MET A 137 -4.70 8.90 -20.70
CA MET A 137 -3.76 9.91 -21.19
C MET A 137 -3.96 10.22 -22.67
N GLU A 138 -4.06 9.17 -23.51
CA GLU A 138 -4.28 9.31 -24.95
C GLU A 138 -5.61 10.01 -25.25
N LYS A 139 -6.69 9.57 -24.61
CA LYS A 139 -8.03 10.13 -24.78
C LYS A 139 -8.09 11.63 -24.46
N TYR A 140 -7.39 12.06 -23.42
CA TYR A 140 -7.40 13.44 -22.96
C TYR A 140 -6.20 14.27 -23.45
N GLY A 141 -5.36 13.70 -24.31
CA GLY A 141 -4.23 14.38 -24.94
C GLY A 141 -3.17 14.84 -23.93
N MET A 142 -2.87 14.01 -22.93
CA MET A 142 -1.75 14.27 -22.01
C MET A 142 -0.40 14.05 -22.73
N PRO A 143 0.67 14.78 -22.38
CA PRO A 143 1.99 14.55 -22.99
C PRO A 143 2.53 13.16 -22.67
N ASP A 144 3.04 12.40 -23.66
CA ASP A 144 3.60 11.06 -23.44
C ASP A 144 4.68 11.04 -22.34
N ARG A 145 5.49 12.11 -22.27
CA ARG A 145 6.56 12.25 -21.28
C ARG A 145 6.06 12.18 -19.83
N ILE A 146 4.83 12.62 -19.53
CA ILE A 146 4.33 12.51 -18.14
C ILE A 146 4.13 11.05 -17.72
N ASN A 147 3.93 10.14 -18.66
CA ASN A 147 3.88 8.72 -18.36
C ASN A 147 5.22 8.24 -17.82
N GLU A 148 6.29 8.46 -18.60
CA GLU A 148 7.66 8.04 -18.27
C GLU A 148 8.21 8.72 -17.00
N GLU A 149 7.81 9.98 -16.79
CA GLU A 149 8.26 10.78 -15.66
C GLU A 149 7.51 10.47 -14.38
N VAL A 150 6.18 10.40 -14.43
CA VAL A 150 5.32 10.42 -13.24
C VAL A 150 4.47 9.16 -13.12
N PHE A 151 3.72 8.80 -14.16
CA PHE A 151 2.72 7.74 -14.02
C PHE A 151 3.30 6.34 -13.92
N VAL A 152 4.44 6.04 -14.55
CA VAL A 152 5.16 4.78 -14.33
C VAL A 152 5.55 4.62 -12.85
N ALA A 153 6.08 5.67 -12.24
CA ALA A 153 6.44 5.65 -10.83
C ALA A 153 5.20 5.50 -9.92
N MET A 154 4.11 6.20 -10.25
CA MET A 154 2.87 6.14 -9.49
C MET A 154 2.17 4.79 -9.61
N ALA A 155 2.08 4.22 -10.81
CA ALA A 155 1.43 2.94 -11.06
C ALA A 155 2.15 1.80 -10.31
N LYS A 156 3.48 1.76 -10.44
CA LYS A 156 4.31 0.78 -9.73
C LYS A 156 4.31 0.97 -8.21
N ALA A 157 4.11 2.19 -7.72
CA ALA A 157 4.03 2.45 -6.28
C ALA A 157 2.68 2.05 -5.69
N LEU A 158 1.59 2.19 -6.45
CA LEU A 158 0.23 1.91 -5.98
C LEU A 158 -0.15 0.43 -6.12
N ASP A 159 0.21 -0.23 -7.23
CA ASP A 159 -0.28 -1.57 -7.55
C ASP A 159 0.76 -2.47 -8.24
N PHE A 160 2.04 -2.06 -8.26
CA PHE A 160 3.17 -2.85 -8.77
C PHE A 160 3.08 -3.26 -10.26
N ILE A 161 2.19 -2.63 -11.03
CA ILE A 161 2.00 -2.86 -12.47
C ILE A 161 2.29 -1.61 -13.30
N ASP A 162 2.48 -1.81 -14.61
CA ASP A 162 2.71 -0.72 -15.55
C ASP A 162 1.42 0.07 -15.91
N PRO A 163 1.54 1.34 -16.35
CA PRO A 163 0.40 2.22 -16.62
C PRO A 163 -0.56 1.75 -17.72
N ASP A 164 -0.12 0.88 -18.63
CA ASP A 164 -0.96 0.29 -19.69
C ASP A 164 -1.93 -0.76 -19.14
N LYS A 165 -1.73 -1.23 -17.91
CA LYS A 165 -2.54 -2.26 -17.25
C LYS A 165 -3.32 -1.73 -16.05
N LEU A 166 -2.87 -0.63 -15.44
CA LEU A 166 -3.51 -0.05 -14.26
C LEU A 166 -4.76 0.76 -14.63
N SER A 167 -5.89 0.47 -13.98
CA SER A 167 -7.10 1.31 -14.07
C SER A 167 -6.82 2.75 -13.61
N MET A 168 -7.29 3.73 -14.39
CA MET A 168 -7.12 5.14 -14.06
C MET A 168 -7.83 5.55 -12.77
N THR A 169 -8.88 4.81 -12.36
CA THR A 169 -9.56 4.98 -11.07
C THR A 169 -8.58 4.93 -9.91
N VAL A 170 -7.58 4.06 -9.96
CA VAL A 170 -6.57 3.91 -8.88
C VAL A 170 -5.75 5.20 -8.73
N VAL A 171 -5.26 5.74 -9.85
CA VAL A 171 -4.49 6.97 -9.88
C VAL A 171 -5.33 8.17 -9.43
N LEU A 172 -6.52 8.35 -10.01
CA LEU A 172 -7.39 9.48 -9.67
C LEU A 172 -7.88 9.42 -8.22
N THR A 173 -8.13 8.23 -7.67
CA THR A 173 -8.49 8.09 -6.25
C THR A 173 -7.36 8.55 -5.35
N ALA A 174 -6.12 8.14 -5.63
CA ALA A 174 -4.94 8.60 -4.89
C ALA A 174 -4.77 10.12 -5.00
N MET A 175 -4.80 10.67 -6.22
CA MET A 175 -4.68 12.11 -6.46
C MET A 175 -5.79 12.90 -5.77
N ASN A 176 -7.04 12.45 -5.83
CA ASN A 176 -8.16 13.13 -5.20
C ASN A 176 -8.00 13.19 -3.67
N ARG A 177 -7.53 12.11 -3.03
CA ARG A 177 -7.23 12.14 -1.58
C ARG A 177 -6.13 13.14 -1.25
N PHE A 178 -5.06 13.11 -2.03
CA PHE A 178 -3.91 14.01 -1.90
C PHE A 178 -4.24 15.50 -2.10
N LEU A 179 -5.26 15.80 -2.90
CA LEU A 179 -5.68 17.16 -3.22
C LEU A 179 -6.76 17.71 -2.27
N ASN A 180 -7.37 16.86 -1.44
CA ASN A 180 -8.40 17.26 -0.47
C ASN A 180 -7.83 17.57 0.93
N GLU A 181 -6.68 16.99 1.29
CA GLU A 181 -6.07 17.14 2.62
C GLU A 181 -4.68 17.79 2.51
N THR A 182 -4.41 18.82 3.32
CA THR A 182 -3.18 19.64 3.18
C THR A 182 -1.91 18.83 3.45
N ASP A 183 -1.98 17.85 4.32
CA ASP A 183 -0.95 16.87 4.68
C ASP A 183 -1.23 15.47 4.07
N GLY A 184 -2.21 15.37 3.17
CA GLY A 184 -2.66 14.08 2.63
C GLY A 184 -1.56 13.26 1.94
N LEU A 185 -0.58 13.94 1.32
CA LEU A 185 0.59 13.37 0.65
C LEU A 185 1.80 13.17 1.55
N GLN A 186 1.76 13.67 2.79
CA GLN A 186 2.87 13.50 3.70
C GLN A 186 3.04 12.02 4.02
N MET A 187 4.29 11.56 4.02
CA MET A 187 4.63 10.16 4.20
C MET A 187 5.20 9.93 5.59
N ALA A 188 4.86 8.79 6.19
CA ALA A 188 5.46 8.29 7.41
C ALA A 188 5.91 6.83 7.24
N PHE A 189 7.03 6.52 7.89
CA PHE A 189 7.47 5.15 8.14
C PHE A 189 7.00 4.73 9.54
N LEU A 190 6.74 3.45 9.75
CA LEU A 190 6.60 2.93 11.11
C LEU A 190 7.98 2.89 11.78
N ASP A 191 8.03 3.07 13.09
CA ASP A 191 9.29 3.15 13.85
C ASP A 191 9.99 1.81 14.11
N GLY A 192 9.53 0.74 13.45
CA GLY A 192 10.09 -0.61 13.49
C GLY A 192 9.20 -1.62 12.77
N ASN A 193 9.42 -2.90 13.05
CA ASN A 193 8.73 -4.01 12.40
C ASN A 193 7.21 -3.99 12.67
N GLN A 194 6.39 -4.20 11.64
CA GLN A 194 4.94 -4.07 11.75
C GLN A 194 4.28 -5.13 12.66
N PRO A 195 4.75 -6.39 12.74
CA PRO A 195 4.23 -7.36 13.71
C PRO A 195 4.25 -6.83 15.15
N ASP A 196 5.37 -6.30 15.62
CA ASP A 196 5.50 -5.82 17.00
C ASP A 196 4.97 -4.39 17.17
N ARG A 197 5.26 -3.53 16.20
CA ARG A 197 4.98 -2.09 16.30
C ARG A 197 3.54 -1.73 15.96
N LEU A 198 2.79 -2.57 15.25
CA LEU A 198 1.39 -2.34 14.89
C LEU A 198 0.47 -3.51 15.24
N CYS A 199 0.79 -4.73 14.82
CA CYS A 199 -0.11 -5.86 14.97
C CYS A 199 -0.24 -6.34 16.43
N ALA A 200 0.85 -6.31 17.21
CA ALA A 200 0.82 -6.68 18.61
C ALA A 200 -0.10 -5.76 19.45
N PRO A 201 -0.06 -4.42 19.35
CA PRO A 201 -1.06 -3.54 19.97
C PRO A 201 -2.51 -3.89 19.61
N MET A 202 -2.78 -4.20 18.34
CA MET A 202 -4.12 -4.62 17.91
C MET A 202 -4.55 -5.93 18.58
N LYS A 203 -3.65 -6.92 18.61
CA LYS A 203 -3.87 -8.21 19.29
C LYS A 203 -4.14 -8.00 20.78
N GLU A 204 -3.30 -7.23 21.45
CA GLU A 204 -3.44 -6.93 22.88
C GLU A 204 -4.79 -6.26 23.17
N HIS A 205 -5.20 -5.29 22.34
CA HIS A 205 -6.50 -4.61 22.49
C HIS A 205 -7.68 -5.59 22.41
N ILE A 206 -7.60 -6.57 21.48
CA ILE A 206 -8.60 -7.62 21.31
C ILE A 206 -8.63 -8.55 22.54
N GLU A 207 -7.47 -9.05 22.96
CA GLU A 207 -7.35 -10.06 24.02
C GLU A 207 -7.70 -9.50 25.41
N GLN A 208 -7.33 -8.25 25.70
CA GLN A 208 -7.68 -7.57 26.95
C GLN A 208 -9.19 -7.40 27.15
N ARG A 209 -9.98 -7.50 26.06
CA ARG A 209 -11.44 -7.35 26.07
C ARG A 209 -12.16 -8.66 25.77
N GLY A 210 -11.49 -9.79 25.98
CA GLY A 210 -12.08 -11.13 25.92
C GLY A 210 -12.07 -11.79 24.55
N GLY A 211 -11.64 -11.10 23.49
CA GLY A 211 -11.38 -11.73 22.20
C GLY A 211 -10.14 -12.63 22.23
N LYS A 212 -9.89 -13.37 21.14
CA LYS A 212 -8.73 -14.26 21.01
C LYS A 212 -8.05 -14.09 19.66
N VAL A 213 -6.72 -14.16 19.63
CA VAL A 213 -5.94 -14.19 18.39
C VAL A 213 -5.01 -15.39 18.40
N LEU A 214 -5.32 -16.38 17.56
CA LEU A 214 -4.68 -17.69 17.52
C LEU A 214 -3.81 -17.81 16.26
N LEU A 215 -2.50 -17.90 16.45
CA LEU A 215 -1.52 -18.18 15.40
C LEU A 215 -1.48 -19.68 15.09
N ASN A 216 -0.80 -20.07 14.02
CA ASN A 216 -0.62 -21.46 13.59
C ASN A 216 -1.93 -22.24 13.48
N SER A 217 -3.00 -21.54 13.11
CA SER A 217 -4.35 -22.07 13.08
C SER A 217 -4.92 -22.03 11.65
N PRO A 218 -4.30 -22.74 10.68
CA PRO A 218 -4.78 -22.74 9.30
C PRO A 218 -6.11 -23.48 9.20
N MET A 219 -7.07 -22.81 8.59
CA MET A 219 -8.33 -23.40 8.17
C MET A 219 -8.14 -24.43 7.03
N ASP A 220 -8.98 -25.45 7.00
CA ASP A 220 -9.12 -26.39 5.86
C ASP A 220 -10.27 -25.96 4.94
N LYS A 221 -11.52 -25.96 5.44
CA LYS A 221 -12.70 -25.63 4.62
C LYS A 221 -13.90 -25.18 5.44
N PHE A 222 -14.82 -24.46 4.79
CA PHE A 222 -16.16 -24.22 5.34
C PHE A 222 -17.00 -25.47 5.13
N VAL A 223 -17.67 -25.93 6.20
CA VAL A 223 -18.67 -26.99 6.12
C VAL A 223 -20.03 -26.33 6.17
N LEU A 224 -20.88 -26.65 5.19
CA LEU A 224 -22.19 -26.02 5.04
C LEU A 224 -23.32 -26.87 5.60
N ASN A 225 -24.39 -26.19 6.01
CA ASN A 225 -25.71 -26.77 6.22
C ASN A 225 -26.40 -27.05 4.87
N GLU A 226 -27.53 -27.75 4.90
CA GLU A 226 -28.32 -28.04 3.69
C GLU A 226 -28.85 -26.78 2.99
N ASP A 227 -29.10 -25.71 3.74
CA ASP A 227 -29.52 -24.40 3.24
C ASP A 227 -28.36 -23.53 2.72
N ARG A 228 -27.15 -24.09 2.66
CA ARG A 228 -25.89 -23.46 2.20
C ARG A 228 -25.31 -22.39 3.15
N THR A 229 -25.88 -22.21 4.35
CA THR A 229 -25.23 -21.41 5.40
C THR A 229 -24.04 -22.17 5.99
N ILE A 230 -23.10 -21.46 6.60
CA ILE A 230 -21.95 -22.10 7.27
C ILE A 230 -22.44 -22.84 8.51
N LYS A 231 -22.15 -24.13 8.59
CA LYS A 231 -22.34 -24.95 9.80
C LYS A 231 -21.18 -24.75 10.77
N HIS A 232 -19.96 -24.90 10.27
CA HIS A 232 -18.71 -24.71 11.00
C HIS A 232 -17.52 -24.54 10.06
N ILE A 233 -16.40 -24.13 10.61
CA ILE A 233 -15.09 -24.21 9.96
C ILE A 233 -14.38 -25.49 10.42
N LEU A 234 -13.88 -26.28 9.46
CA LEU A 234 -12.95 -27.37 9.75
C LEU A 234 -11.52 -26.83 9.68
N MET A 235 -10.77 -27.03 10.75
CA MET A 235 -9.35 -26.65 10.83
C MET A 235 -8.46 -27.78 10.30
N ARG A 236 -7.22 -27.48 9.89
CA ARG A 236 -6.30 -28.51 9.36
C ARG A 236 -5.85 -29.56 10.37
N ASP A 237 -5.92 -29.26 11.66
CA ASP A 237 -5.66 -30.22 12.73
C ASP A 237 -6.88 -31.13 13.01
N GLY A 238 -7.98 -30.95 12.29
CA GLY A 238 -9.23 -31.69 12.44
C GLY A 238 -10.18 -31.12 13.49
N SER A 239 -9.79 -30.05 14.20
CA SER A 239 -10.69 -29.36 15.12
C SER A 239 -11.81 -28.63 14.37
N ILE A 240 -12.93 -28.42 15.07
CA ILE A 240 -14.13 -27.77 14.53
C ILE A 240 -14.32 -26.45 15.26
N VAL A 241 -14.57 -25.39 14.49
CA VAL A 241 -14.87 -24.06 14.99
C VAL A 241 -16.29 -23.69 14.63
N GLU A 242 -17.13 -23.52 15.65
CA GLU A 242 -18.49 -23.00 15.54
C GLU A 242 -18.54 -21.57 16.10
N ALA A 243 -19.29 -20.70 15.42
CA ALA A 243 -19.50 -19.32 15.80
C ALA A 243 -20.89 -18.84 15.33
N ASP A 244 -21.38 -17.76 15.94
CA ASP A 244 -22.63 -17.12 15.52
C ASP A 244 -22.50 -16.45 14.14
N GLU A 245 -21.32 -15.91 13.84
CA GLU A 245 -20.99 -15.22 12.58
C GLU A 245 -19.59 -15.61 12.12
N TYR A 246 -19.39 -15.68 10.80
CA TYR A 246 -18.10 -16.04 10.19
C TYR A 246 -17.62 -14.91 9.27
N ILE A 247 -16.38 -14.47 9.46
CA ILE A 247 -15.75 -13.42 8.64
C ILE A 247 -14.53 -14.01 7.96
N SER A 248 -14.46 -13.87 6.64
CA SER A 248 -13.27 -14.17 5.87
C SER A 248 -12.48 -12.88 5.60
N ALA A 249 -11.27 -12.79 6.15
CA ALA A 249 -10.33 -11.68 5.93
C ALA A 249 -9.08 -12.12 5.15
N VAL A 250 -9.17 -13.25 4.43
CA VAL A 250 -8.06 -13.79 3.64
C VAL A 250 -7.96 -13.09 2.27
N PRO A 251 -6.79 -13.12 1.61
CA PRO A 251 -6.66 -12.62 0.23
C PRO A 251 -7.63 -13.30 -0.74
N CYS A 252 -8.03 -12.60 -1.81
CA CYS A 252 -8.97 -13.12 -2.81
C CYS A 252 -8.51 -14.47 -3.40
N ASP A 253 -7.21 -14.67 -3.64
CA ASP A 253 -6.66 -15.93 -4.14
C ASP A 253 -6.87 -17.10 -3.18
N ILE A 254 -6.81 -16.84 -1.87
CA ILE A 254 -7.09 -17.85 -0.84
C ILE A 254 -8.59 -18.09 -0.75
N MET A 255 -9.40 -17.03 -0.78
CA MET A 255 -10.86 -17.15 -0.77
C MET A 255 -11.36 -18.01 -1.94
N LYS A 256 -10.86 -17.77 -3.17
CA LYS A 256 -11.11 -18.60 -4.35
C LYS A 256 -10.88 -20.10 -4.12
N ARG A 257 -9.85 -20.44 -3.34
CA ARG A 257 -9.48 -21.84 -3.04
C ARG A 257 -10.33 -22.49 -1.96
N ILE A 258 -10.71 -21.74 -0.92
CA ILE A 258 -11.46 -22.27 0.23
C ILE A 258 -12.97 -22.12 0.08
N MET A 259 -13.43 -21.37 -0.92
CA MET A 259 -14.84 -21.17 -1.20
C MET A 259 -15.58 -22.49 -1.46
N PRO A 260 -16.70 -22.75 -0.79
CA PRO A 260 -17.55 -23.90 -1.06
C PRO A 260 -18.04 -23.90 -2.51
N LYS A 261 -18.07 -25.09 -3.14
CA LYS A 261 -18.52 -25.24 -4.53
C LYS A 261 -19.99 -24.83 -4.70
N GLU A 262 -20.77 -24.98 -3.64
CA GLU A 262 -22.18 -24.62 -3.55
C GLU A 262 -22.42 -23.11 -3.73
N TRP A 263 -21.41 -22.28 -3.43
CA TRP A 263 -21.45 -20.83 -3.59
C TRP A 263 -20.96 -20.36 -4.97
N ALA A 264 -20.26 -21.21 -5.73
CA ALA A 264 -19.64 -20.84 -7.00
C ALA A 264 -20.63 -20.35 -8.09
N ASN A 265 -21.93 -20.62 -7.92
CA ASN A 265 -22.97 -20.13 -8.84
C ASN A 265 -23.70 -18.87 -8.36
N ASP A 266 -23.40 -18.39 -7.16
CA ASP A 266 -23.96 -17.15 -6.64
C ASP A 266 -23.35 -15.95 -7.38
N PRO A 267 -24.16 -15.01 -7.93
CA PRO A 267 -23.66 -13.82 -8.58
C PRO A 267 -22.73 -12.97 -7.71
N PHE A 268 -22.92 -12.96 -6.40
CA PHE A 268 -22.03 -12.24 -5.48
C PHE A 268 -20.62 -12.85 -5.50
N PHE A 269 -20.52 -14.18 -5.32
CA PHE A 269 -19.24 -14.85 -5.22
C PHE A 269 -18.51 -15.00 -6.56
N ARG A 270 -19.23 -15.10 -7.68
CA ARG A 270 -18.61 -15.20 -9.02
C ARG A 270 -17.75 -14.00 -9.39
N GLN A 271 -18.09 -12.81 -8.90
CA GLN A 271 -17.32 -11.60 -9.21
C GLN A 271 -15.87 -11.67 -8.73
N ILE A 272 -15.55 -12.55 -7.76
CA ILE A 272 -14.17 -12.74 -7.32
C ILE A 272 -13.28 -13.27 -8.44
N ASP A 273 -13.83 -13.96 -9.45
CA ASP A 273 -13.06 -14.53 -10.57
C ASP A 273 -12.27 -13.44 -11.32
N GLU A 274 -12.79 -12.21 -11.37
CA GLU A 274 -12.15 -11.04 -11.97
C GLU A 274 -10.99 -10.45 -11.14
N LEU A 275 -10.79 -10.92 -9.89
CA LEU A 275 -9.76 -10.40 -8.97
C LEU A 275 -8.56 -11.33 -8.88
N GLU A 276 -7.38 -10.89 -9.31
CA GLU A 276 -6.14 -11.66 -9.24
C GLU A 276 -5.08 -10.95 -8.40
N GLY A 277 -4.31 -11.70 -7.62
CA GLY A 277 -3.16 -11.16 -6.90
C GLY A 277 -2.02 -10.79 -7.84
N ILE A 278 -1.54 -9.55 -7.75
CA ILE A 278 -0.35 -9.08 -8.47
C ILE A 278 0.93 -9.54 -7.75
N PRO A 279 1.91 -10.12 -8.47
CA PRO A 279 3.16 -10.53 -7.85
C PRO A 279 4.08 -9.32 -7.59
N VAL A 280 4.75 -9.34 -6.46
CA VAL A 280 5.73 -8.31 -6.03
C VAL A 280 6.87 -8.97 -5.27
N ILE A 281 8.07 -8.40 -5.37
CA ILE A 281 9.25 -8.83 -4.59
C ILE A 281 9.75 -7.64 -3.79
N ASN A 282 10.02 -7.85 -2.50
CA ASN A 282 10.78 -6.89 -1.69
C ASN A 282 12.21 -7.41 -1.49
N ILE A 283 13.18 -6.53 -1.74
CA ILE A 283 14.62 -6.83 -1.63
C ILE A 283 15.19 -6.03 -0.47
N HIS A 284 15.90 -6.70 0.43
CA HIS A 284 16.67 -6.06 1.50
C HIS A 284 18.16 -6.26 1.26
N MET A 285 18.94 -5.19 1.30
CA MET A 285 20.38 -5.22 1.06
C MET A 285 21.13 -4.45 2.17
N TRP A 286 21.95 -5.17 2.93
CA TRP A 286 22.86 -4.59 3.91
C TRP A 286 24.23 -4.30 3.28
N PHE A 287 24.74 -3.10 3.53
CA PHE A 287 26.03 -2.64 3.03
C PHE A 287 27.05 -2.50 4.16
N ASP A 288 28.33 -2.68 3.83
CA ASP A 288 29.45 -2.58 4.77
C ASP A 288 29.78 -1.13 5.19
N ARG A 289 29.10 -0.14 4.59
CA ARG A 289 29.30 1.30 4.81
C ARG A 289 27.96 2.03 4.83
N LYS A 290 27.90 3.12 5.59
CA LYS A 290 26.82 4.10 5.53
C LYS A 290 26.86 4.85 4.20
N LEU A 291 25.77 4.76 3.44
CA LEU A 291 25.60 5.46 2.19
C LEU A 291 25.17 6.92 2.44
N LEU A 292 25.55 7.81 1.51
CA LEU A 292 24.92 9.12 1.42
C LEU A 292 23.50 8.93 0.89
N ASN A 293 22.51 9.28 1.69
CA ASN A 293 21.11 8.98 1.42
C ASN A 293 20.20 10.14 1.84
N VAL A 294 18.89 9.95 1.63
CA VAL A 294 17.84 10.84 2.09
C VAL A 294 17.03 10.14 3.17
N ASP A 295 16.62 10.86 4.22
CA ASP A 295 15.64 10.38 5.19
C ASP A 295 14.22 10.47 4.60
N HIS A 296 13.96 9.65 3.56
CA HIS A 296 12.70 9.64 2.82
C HIS A 296 12.51 8.36 1.99
N LEU A 297 11.27 8.12 1.55
CA LEU A 297 11.00 7.24 0.41
C LEU A 297 11.48 7.90 -0.90
N CYS A 298 12.09 7.11 -1.78
CA CYS A 298 12.48 7.54 -3.12
C CYS A 298 11.78 6.72 -4.21
N PHE A 299 11.26 7.41 -5.23
CA PHE A 299 10.78 6.81 -6.46
C PHE A 299 11.98 6.57 -7.39
N SER A 300 12.35 5.31 -7.61
CA SER A 300 13.56 4.98 -8.40
C SER A 300 13.43 5.35 -9.87
N ARG A 301 12.19 5.42 -10.38
CA ARG A 301 11.86 5.50 -11.81
C ARG A 301 12.52 4.41 -12.64
N SER A 302 12.94 3.30 -12.04
CA SER A 302 13.61 2.21 -12.75
C SER A 302 12.60 1.40 -13.59
N PRO A 303 13.05 0.79 -14.71
CA PRO A 303 12.23 -0.21 -15.40
C PRO A 303 11.94 -1.43 -14.51
N LEU A 304 12.77 -1.73 -13.51
CA LEU A 304 12.65 -2.93 -12.66
C LEU A 304 12.29 -2.64 -11.20
N LEU A 305 12.61 -1.45 -10.71
CA LEU A 305 12.35 -1.05 -9.34
C LEU A 305 11.22 -0.02 -9.30
N SER A 306 10.43 -0.09 -8.23
CA SER A 306 9.40 0.88 -7.90
C SER A 306 9.98 1.91 -6.93
N VAL A 307 9.60 1.84 -5.67
CA VAL A 307 10.11 2.68 -4.59
C VAL A 307 11.20 1.98 -3.78
N TYR A 308 12.05 2.77 -3.12
CA TYR A 308 13.05 2.27 -2.18
C TYR A 308 13.32 3.27 -1.05
N ALA A 309 13.91 2.78 0.04
CA ALA A 309 14.35 3.60 1.16
C ALA A 309 15.59 3.00 1.82
N ASP A 310 16.44 3.86 2.40
CA ASP A 310 17.45 3.40 3.36
C ASP A 310 16.84 3.33 4.75
N MET A 311 16.43 2.12 5.11
CA MET A 311 15.74 1.81 6.36
C MET A 311 16.61 2.05 7.59
N SER A 312 17.94 1.99 7.45
CA SER A 312 18.86 2.37 8.53
C SER A 312 18.82 3.85 8.89
N THR A 313 18.10 4.64 8.10
CA THR A 313 17.92 6.08 8.29
C THR A 313 16.45 6.41 8.52
N THR A 314 15.55 5.81 7.74
CA THR A 314 14.12 6.13 7.79
C THR A 314 13.38 5.48 8.95
N CYS A 315 13.82 4.31 9.42
CA CYS A 315 13.20 3.52 10.47
C CYS A 315 14.05 3.53 11.75
N LYS A 316 13.43 3.84 12.89
CA LYS A 316 14.10 4.01 14.18
C LYS A 316 14.67 2.70 14.73
N GLU A 317 13.92 1.61 14.67
CA GLU A 317 14.38 0.29 15.14
C GLU A 317 15.53 -0.26 14.30
N TYR A 318 15.56 0.07 13.00
CA TYR A 318 16.58 -0.42 12.07
C TYR A 318 17.79 0.52 11.97
N LYS A 319 17.83 1.56 12.80
CA LYS A 319 18.86 2.61 12.71
C LYS A 319 20.26 2.04 12.90
N ASP A 320 21.14 2.32 11.94
CA ASP A 320 22.58 2.05 12.02
C ASP A 320 23.33 3.30 11.52
N ASP A 321 24.29 3.80 12.30
CA ASP A 321 25.06 5.00 11.96
C ASP A 321 26.28 4.70 11.07
N ASP A 322 26.72 3.43 11.01
CA ASP A 322 27.93 2.97 10.31
C ASP A 322 27.62 2.17 9.04
N ARG A 323 26.42 1.59 8.93
CA ARG A 323 25.96 0.75 7.81
C ARG A 323 24.62 1.23 7.25
N SER A 324 24.35 0.82 6.01
CA SER A 324 23.09 1.10 5.32
C SER A 324 22.32 -0.19 5.05
N MET A 325 20.99 -0.11 5.14
CA MET A 325 20.08 -1.18 4.75
C MET A 325 19.06 -0.62 3.76
N LEU A 326 19.16 -1.00 2.50
CA LEU A 326 18.19 -0.60 1.48
C LEU A 326 17.06 -1.63 1.42
N SER A 327 15.82 -1.18 1.57
CA SER A 327 14.62 -1.94 1.19
C SER A 327 14.12 -1.41 -0.15
N LEU A 328 13.98 -2.29 -1.14
CA LEU A 328 13.60 -1.95 -2.51
C LEU A 328 12.42 -2.80 -2.97
N VAL A 329 11.40 -2.15 -3.52
CA VAL A 329 10.30 -2.84 -4.19
C VAL A 329 10.68 -3.12 -5.63
N PHE A 330 10.72 -4.39 -6.01
CA PHE A 330 10.96 -4.84 -7.38
C PHE A 330 9.61 -5.10 -8.07
N ALA A 331 9.29 -4.25 -9.03
CA ALA A 331 8.03 -4.26 -9.76
C ALA A 331 8.19 -3.58 -11.15
N PRO A 332 7.61 -4.15 -12.21
CA PRO A 332 6.87 -5.42 -12.27
C PRO A 332 7.81 -6.64 -12.13
N CYS A 333 7.29 -7.78 -11.64
CA CYS A 333 8.07 -9.03 -11.52
C CYS A 333 7.49 -10.20 -12.35
N SER A 334 6.54 -9.92 -13.24
CA SER A 334 6.02 -10.89 -14.21
C SER A 334 5.44 -10.19 -15.45
N PRO A 335 5.35 -10.86 -16.61
CA PRO A 335 4.68 -10.32 -17.79
C PRO A 335 3.20 -9.96 -17.58
N LEU A 336 2.54 -10.54 -16.57
CA LEU A 336 1.18 -10.15 -16.21
C LEU A 336 1.15 -8.75 -15.60
N ALA A 337 2.14 -8.40 -14.78
CA ALA A 337 2.26 -7.11 -14.11
C ALA A 337 2.89 -6.01 -15.00
N GLY A 338 3.73 -6.40 -15.96
CA GLY A 338 4.48 -5.47 -16.82
C GLY A 338 5.51 -6.26 -17.60
#